data_AF-A0A6I4QEP4-F1
#
_entry.id   AF-A0A6I4QEP4-F1
#
_cell.length_a   1.000
_cell.length_b   1.000
_cell.length_c   1.000
_cell.angle_alpha   90.00
_cell.angle_beta   90.00
_cell.angle_gamma   90.00
#
_symmetry.space_group_name_H-M   'P 1'
#
loop_
_entity.id
_entity.type
_entity.pdbx_description
1 polymer ?
#
loop_
_entity_poly.entity_id
_entity_poly.type
_entity_poly.pdbx_seq_one_letter_code
_entity_poly.pdbx_strand_id
1 'polypeptide(L)'
;MNKIIVTLALCLSLVLTGCQGAGGASSRNVDPALTKSNSAKFFSKSAWQSCAIGAGLGGIGCMLAGGKTGVCLASAAVGCGVLMGANYYLDSKRAEYADAETRLDVYIQDIQRNTYEVQAVTETAKAVLDKNLATLKVLNNQIKKDTLNKKQAQTDLAQIDANIAYLTDKLQSMKKVENDWISISSQEQQSGVRVSKLDQQINQLHKQIAVLENQITLVTKQRSAVKVS
;
A
#
# COMPACT_ATOMS: atom_id res chain seq x y z
N MET A 1 -55.91 -16.92 17.41
CA MET A 1 -56.06 -17.94 16.35
C MET A 1 -54.96 -17.72 15.32
N ASN A 2 -54.15 -18.77 15.10
CA ASN A 2 -53.22 -19.10 13.99
C ASN A 2 -52.21 -18.03 13.54
N LYS A 3 -50.88 -18.11 13.73
CA LYS A 3 -49.84 -19.16 13.50
C LYS A 3 -49.74 -19.68 12.06
N ILE A 4 -48.83 -19.07 11.26
CA ILE A 4 -47.95 -19.66 10.21
C ILE A 4 -46.78 -18.64 10.07
N ILE A 5 -45.60 -18.75 10.70
CA ILE A 5 -44.45 -19.65 10.48
C ILE A 5 -44.07 -19.75 8.99
N VAL A 6 -43.02 -19.05 8.54
CA VAL A 6 -41.83 -19.66 7.88
C VAL A 6 -40.65 -18.68 8.00
N THR A 7 -39.74 -19.07 8.87
CA THR A 7 -38.29 -18.81 8.93
C THR A 7 -37.61 -18.49 7.59
N LEU A 8 -36.90 -17.35 7.51
CA LEU A 8 -35.76 -17.16 6.61
C LEU A 8 -34.50 -16.75 7.39
N ALA A 9 -34.15 -17.58 8.37
CA ALA A 9 -32.78 -17.68 8.87
C ALA A 9 -32.07 -18.72 7.99
N LEU A 10 -31.52 -18.30 6.85
CA LEU A 10 -30.73 -19.17 5.99
C LEU A 10 -29.26 -18.78 6.08
N CYS A 11 -28.59 -19.54 6.94
CA CYS A 11 -27.15 -19.81 7.02
C CYS A 11 -26.31 -19.35 5.81
N LEU A 12 -25.56 -18.27 5.97
CA LEU A 12 -24.30 -18.05 5.23
C LEU A 12 -23.15 -18.66 6.04
N SER A 13 -23.18 -19.98 6.18
CA SER A 13 -22.08 -20.75 6.73
C SER A 13 -21.12 -21.14 5.61
N LEU A 14 -19.92 -20.54 5.66
CA LEU A 14 -18.65 -21.15 5.30
C LEU A 14 -18.55 -21.90 3.95
N VAL A 15 -18.08 -21.19 2.92
CA VAL A 15 -17.00 -21.71 2.07
C VAL A 15 -16.04 -20.56 1.74
N LEU A 16 -15.16 -20.21 2.67
CA LEU A 16 -13.87 -19.58 2.35
C LEU A 16 -12.77 -20.63 2.50
N THR A 17 -12.76 -21.62 1.63
CA THR A 17 -11.54 -22.39 1.32
C THR A 17 -10.75 -21.60 0.28
N GLY A 18 -10.17 -20.48 0.72
CA GLY A 18 -9.20 -19.73 -0.05
C GLY A 18 -7.81 -20.37 0.09
N CYS A 19 -7.30 -20.88 -1.03
CA CYS A 19 -5.97 -21.44 -1.26
C CYS A 19 -4.88 -21.06 -0.24
N GLN A 20 -4.40 -22.06 0.50
CA GLN A 20 -3.00 -22.13 0.90
C GLN A 20 -2.18 -22.40 -0.37
N GLY A 21 -1.47 -21.39 -0.84
CA GLY A 21 -0.53 -21.51 -1.96
C GLY A 21 0.13 -20.17 -2.26
N ALA A 22 1.46 -20.16 -2.15
CA ALA A 22 2.41 -19.08 -2.45
C ALA A 22 2.65 -18.00 -1.36
N GLY A 23 3.74 -18.17 -0.61
CA GLY A 23 4.72 -17.08 -0.39
C GLY A 23 4.47 -16.04 0.71
N GLY A 24 3.61 -16.29 1.71
CA GLY A 24 3.40 -15.34 2.79
C GLY A 24 4.58 -15.30 3.78
N ALA A 25 5.40 -14.26 3.74
CA ALA A 25 6.36 -13.95 4.79
C ALA A 25 5.64 -14.00 6.16
N SER A 26 6.13 -14.83 7.09
CA SER A 26 5.51 -15.00 8.40
C SER A 26 5.54 -13.66 9.15
N SER A 27 4.39 -13.03 9.35
CA SER A 27 4.23 -11.72 9.99
C SER A 27 4.68 -11.67 11.46
N ARG A 28 5.04 -12.81 12.06
CA ARG A 28 5.49 -12.92 13.46
C ARG A 28 6.77 -12.13 13.77
N ASN A 29 7.63 -11.92 12.77
CA ASN A 29 8.91 -11.22 12.94
C ASN A 29 8.93 -9.83 12.29
N VAL A 30 7.81 -9.35 11.73
CA VAL A 30 7.74 -7.99 11.18
C VAL A 30 7.42 -7.02 12.32
N ASP A 31 8.07 -5.84 12.32
CA ASP A 31 7.80 -4.80 13.32
C ASP A 31 6.29 -4.46 13.31
N PRO A 32 5.60 -4.50 14.48
CA PRO A 32 4.17 -4.23 14.55
C PRO A 32 3.75 -2.87 13.98
N ALA A 33 4.65 -1.87 13.97
CA ALA A 33 4.37 -0.59 13.35
C ALA A 33 4.09 -0.72 11.84
N LEU A 34 4.69 -1.71 11.16
CA LEU A 34 4.47 -1.98 9.73
C LEU A 34 3.18 -2.76 9.45
N THR A 35 2.65 -3.50 10.43
CA THR A 35 1.52 -4.41 10.21
C THR A 35 0.23 -3.96 10.90
N LYS A 36 0.32 -3.12 11.94
CA LYS A 36 -0.82 -2.65 12.75
C LYS A 36 -1.12 -1.17 12.58
N SER A 37 -0.33 -0.42 11.80
CA SER A 37 -0.60 0.98 11.50
C SER A 37 -1.85 1.14 10.63
N ASN A 38 -2.45 2.32 10.67
CA ASN A 38 -3.58 2.65 9.80
C ASN A 38 -3.20 2.57 8.31
N SER A 39 -1.95 2.90 7.98
CA SER A 39 -1.38 2.78 6.63
C SER A 39 -1.13 1.32 6.21
N ALA A 40 -0.82 0.42 7.15
CA ALA A 40 -0.75 -1.03 6.88
C ALA A 40 -2.09 -1.63 6.45
N LYS A 41 -3.21 -1.06 6.94
CA LYS A 41 -4.55 -1.48 6.52
C LYS A 41 -4.78 -1.20 5.05
N PHE A 42 -4.36 -0.04 4.52
CA PHE A 42 -4.49 0.32 3.10
C PHE A 42 -3.81 -0.70 2.17
N PHE A 43 -2.65 -1.22 2.55
CA PHE A 43 -1.92 -2.23 1.77
C PHE A 43 -2.21 -3.69 2.18
N SER A 44 -3.18 -3.92 3.05
CA SER A 44 -3.62 -5.28 3.38
C SER A 44 -4.34 -5.90 2.19
N LYS A 45 -4.22 -7.22 1.98
CA LYS A 45 -4.97 -7.92 0.92
C LYS A 45 -6.46 -7.61 0.98
N SER A 46 -7.01 -7.44 2.18
CA SER A 46 -8.41 -7.07 2.41
C SER A 46 -8.76 -5.65 1.98
N ALA A 47 -7.89 -4.65 2.15
CA ALA A 47 -8.15 -3.30 1.64
C ALA A 47 -7.91 -3.21 0.12
N TRP A 48 -6.93 -3.96 -0.38
CA TRP A 48 -6.67 -4.14 -1.81
C TRP A 48 -7.84 -4.85 -2.52
N GLN A 49 -8.52 -5.79 -1.85
CA GLN A 49 -9.69 -6.51 -2.36
C GLN A 49 -11.02 -5.78 -2.08
N SER A 50 -11.16 -5.10 -0.93
CA SER A 50 -12.36 -4.30 -0.62
C SER A 50 -12.48 -3.04 -1.46
N CYS A 51 -11.44 -2.72 -2.23
CA CYS A 51 -11.50 -1.66 -3.21
C CYS A 51 -11.94 -2.13 -4.60
N ALA A 52 -11.80 -3.44 -4.88
CA ALA A 52 -12.38 -4.07 -6.06
C ALA A 52 -13.90 -4.28 -5.94
N ILE A 53 -14.39 -4.43 -4.72
CA ILE A 53 -15.81 -4.61 -4.38
C ILE A 53 -16.25 -3.33 -3.69
N GLY A 54 -16.81 -2.39 -4.46
CA GLY A 54 -17.11 -1.03 -4.03
C GLY A 54 -17.70 -0.92 -2.60
N ALA A 55 -17.23 0.09 -1.88
CA ALA A 55 -17.52 0.42 -0.47
C ALA A 55 -16.68 -0.33 0.58
N GLY A 56 -15.48 0.20 0.86
CA GLY A 56 -14.67 -0.22 2.00
C GLY A 56 -13.80 0.89 2.57
N LEU A 57 -14.31 1.57 3.61
CA LEU A 57 -13.55 2.38 4.60
C LEU A 57 -12.82 3.65 4.14
N GLY A 58 -13.13 4.22 2.96
CA GLY A 58 -12.54 5.50 2.49
C GLY A 58 -12.97 6.77 3.25
N GLY A 59 -13.87 6.66 4.24
CA GLY A 59 -14.46 7.83 4.92
C GLY A 59 -13.64 8.44 6.06
N ILE A 60 -12.59 7.77 6.56
CA ILE A 60 -11.97 8.18 7.84
C ILE A 60 -10.97 9.34 7.65
N GLY A 61 -10.31 9.47 6.50
CA GLY A 61 -9.32 10.54 6.26
C GLY A 61 -9.95 11.94 6.11
N CYS A 62 -11.06 12.04 5.38
CA CYS A 62 -11.74 13.32 5.11
C CYS A 62 -12.45 13.89 6.35
N MET A 63 -12.86 13.02 7.29
CA MET A 63 -13.42 13.43 8.58
C MET A 63 -12.35 13.90 9.58
N LEU A 64 -11.12 13.36 9.52
CA LEU A 64 -10.00 13.80 10.36
C LEU A 64 -9.38 15.13 9.90
N ALA A 65 -9.59 15.54 8.65
CA ALA A 65 -9.12 16.81 8.08
C ALA A 65 -10.16 17.95 8.10
N GLY A 66 -11.32 17.76 8.77
CA GLY A 66 -12.33 18.81 8.95
C GLY A 66 -13.23 19.08 7.73
N GLY A 67 -13.35 18.15 6.79
CA GLY A 67 -14.17 18.29 5.59
C GLY A 67 -15.69 18.18 5.85
N LYS A 68 -16.51 18.81 5.00
CA LYS A 68 -17.98 18.71 5.05
C LYS A 68 -18.45 17.29 4.69
N THR A 69 -19.32 16.71 5.52
CA THR A 69 -19.81 15.32 5.47
C THR A 69 -20.32 14.86 4.10
N GLY A 70 -20.92 15.75 3.30
CA GLY A 70 -21.44 15.44 1.97
C GLY A 70 -20.37 15.19 0.89
N VAL A 71 -19.20 15.84 0.99
CA VAL A 71 -18.07 15.65 0.06
C VAL A 71 -17.26 14.41 0.44
N CYS A 72 -17.18 14.11 1.74
CA CYS A 72 -16.49 12.92 2.23
C CYS A 72 -17.24 11.63 1.90
N LEU A 73 -18.59 11.62 1.86
CA LEU A 73 -19.36 10.42 1.53
C LEU A 73 -19.35 10.09 0.03
N ALA A 74 -19.33 11.09 -0.85
CA ALA A 74 -19.16 10.87 -2.29
C ALA A 74 -17.76 10.28 -2.62
N SER A 75 -16.75 10.59 -1.79
CA SER A 75 -15.38 10.10 -1.95
C SER A 75 -15.15 8.63 -1.55
N ALA A 76 -16.12 8.01 -0.85
CA ALA A 76 -16.02 6.61 -0.40
C ALA A 76 -16.23 5.59 -1.54
N ALA A 77 -16.86 5.99 -2.66
CA ALA A 77 -17.01 5.16 -3.86
C ALA A 77 -15.80 5.26 -4.81
N VAL A 78 -14.97 6.31 -4.68
CA VAL A 78 -13.82 6.60 -5.57
C VAL A 78 -12.47 6.27 -4.90
N GLY A 79 -12.48 5.39 -3.88
CA GLY A 79 -11.32 5.15 -3.01
C GLY A 79 -10.22 4.24 -3.56
N CYS A 80 -10.42 3.69 -4.76
CA CYS A 80 -9.81 2.40 -5.13
C CYS A 80 -8.84 2.45 -6.30
N GLY A 81 -8.61 3.65 -6.86
CA GLY A 81 -7.60 3.96 -7.86
C GLY A 81 -7.46 2.92 -8.98
N VAL A 82 -6.28 2.89 -9.61
CA VAL A 82 -5.94 1.97 -10.70
C VAL A 82 -5.56 0.56 -10.21
N LEU A 83 -5.94 0.16 -9.00
CA LEU A 83 -5.48 -1.10 -8.38
C LEU A 83 -5.95 -2.35 -9.13
N MET A 84 -7.04 -2.23 -9.91
CA MET A 84 -7.57 -3.28 -10.79
C MET A 84 -6.80 -3.42 -12.11
N GLY A 85 -5.77 -2.59 -12.32
CA GLY A 85 -5.00 -2.49 -13.56
C GLY A 85 -5.49 -1.35 -14.45
N ALA A 86 -4.56 -0.81 -15.25
CA ALA A 86 -4.81 0.35 -16.10
C ALA A 86 -6.05 0.22 -17.00
N ASN A 87 -6.17 -0.89 -17.75
CA ASN A 87 -7.22 -1.04 -18.77
C ASN A 87 -8.63 -1.09 -18.15
N TYR A 88 -8.82 -1.88 -17.10
CA TYR A 88 -10.13 -1.99 -16.44
C TYR A 88 -10.58 -0.66 -15.84
N TYR A 89 -9.67 0.03 -15.15
CA TYR A 89 -9.96 1.33 -14.56
C TYR A 89 -10.24 2.40 -15.64
N LEU A 90 -9.43 2.41 -16.70
CA LEU A 90 -9.61 3.32 -17.84
C LEU A 90 -10.99 3.13 -18.48
N ASP A 91 -11.37 1.89 -18.81
CA ASP A 91 -12.65 1.56 -19.42
C ASP A 91 -13.82 1.95 -18.51
N SER A 92 -13.74 1.63 -17.22
CA SER A 92 -14.75 2.01 -16.24
C SER A 92 -14.94 3.53 -16.17
N LYS A 93 -13.84 4.30 -16.17
CA LYS A 93 -13.91 5.75 -16.06
C LYS A 93 -14.34 6.43 -17.36
N ARG A 94 -14.04 5.83 -18.52
CA ARG A 94 -14.58 6.28 -19.82
C ARG A 94 -16.09 6.02 -19.94
N ALA A 95 -16.57 4.91 -19.38
CA ALA A 95 -18.00 4.62 -19.31
C ALA A 95 -18.74 5.55 -18.35
N GLU A 96 -18.13 5.89 -17.21
CA GLU A 96 -18.71 6.78 -16.20
C GLU A 96 -18.67 8.26 -16.61
N TYR A 97 -17.59 8.69 -17.25
CA TYR A 97 -17.34 10.08 -17.63
C TYR A 97 -17.09 10.21 -19.14
N ALA A 98 -18.14 10.62 -19.87
CA ALA A 98 -18.06 10.89 -21.30
C ALA A 98 -17.12 12.07 -21.63
N ASP A 99 -17.10 13.09 -20.76
CA ASP A 99 -16.22 14.25 -20.90
C ASP A 99 -14.78 13.95 -20.46
N ALA A 100 -13.82 14.29 -21.31
CA ALA A 100 -12.41 14.02 -21.07
C ALA A 100 -11.79 14.91 -19.99
N GLU A 101 -12.24 16.16 -19.86
CA GLU A 101 -11.72 17.09 -18.84
C GLU A 101 -12.16 16.65 -17.44
N THR A 102 -13.44 16.36 -17.27
CA THR A 102 -14.00 15.81 -16.03
C THR A 102 -13.33 14.50 -15.65
N ARG A 103 -13.10 13.61 -16.63
CA ARG A 103 -12.41 12.33 -16.39
C ARG A 103 -10.96 12.53 -15.95
N LEU A 104 -10.22 13.47 -16.56
CA LEU A 104 -8.87 13.83 -16.14
C LEU A 104 -8.83 14.37 -14.70
N ASP A 105 -9.79 15.21 -14.30
CA ASP A 105 -9.86 15.73 -12.94
C ASP A 105 -10.08 14.60 -11.92
N VAL A 106 -10.85 13.58 -12.27
CA VAL A 106 -11.01 12.36 -11.45
C VAL A 106 -9.70 11.58 -11.36
N TYR A 107 -8.98 11.40 -12.48
CA TYR A 107 -7.66 10.75 -12.45
C TYR A 107 -6.68 11.49 -11.55
N ILE A 108 -6.65 12.82 -11.62
CA ILE A 108 -5.82 13.68 -10.78
C ILE A 108 -6.15 13.50 -9.30
N GLN A 109 -7.43 13.46 -8.93
CA GLN A 109 -7.84 13.24 -7.54
C GLN A 109 -7.43 11.84 -7.03
N ASP A 110 -7.57 10.81 -7.86
CA ASP A 110 -7.26 9.44 -7.48
C ASP A 110 -5.75 9.21 -7.31
N ILE A 111 -4.93 9.76 -8.21
CA ILE A 111 -3.46 9.67 -8.07
C ILE A 111 -2.94 10.52 -6.90
N GLN A 112 -3.57 11.66 -6.59
CA GLN A 112 -3.25 12.45 -5.39
C GLN A 112 -3.49 11.64 -4.12
N ARG A 113 -4.60 10.90 -4.07
CA ARG A 113 -4.88 9.99 -2.95
C ARG A 113 -3.84 8.88 -2.88
N ASN A 114 -3.49 8.24 -4.00
CA ASN A 114 -2.42 7.23 -4.00
C ASN A 114 -1.08 7.80 -3.50
N THR A 115 -0.75 9.04 -3.88
CA THR A 115 0.47 9.72 -3.44
C THR A 115 0.47 9.95 -1.93
N TYR A 116 -0.66 10.39 -1.36
CA TYR A 116 -0.82 10.56 0.09
C TYR A 116 -0.66 9.25 0.86
N GLU A 117 -1.25 8.16 0.35
CA GLU A 117 -1.16 6.84 0.97
C GLU A 117 0.27 6.26 0.92
N VAL A 118 0.97 6.45 -0.21
CA VAL A 118 2.39 6.11 -0.33
C VAL A 118 3.23 6.93 0.66
N GLN A 119 2.94 8.22 0.82
CA GLN A 119 3.63 9.06 1.79
C GLN A 119 3.41 8.54 3.22
N ALA A 120 2.17 8.24 3.62
CA ALA A 120 1.85 7.74 4.96
C ALA A 120 2.53 6.40 5.28
N VAL A 121 2.60 5.48 4.30
CA VAL A 121 3.38 4.23 4.47
C VAL A 121 4.87 4.52 4.55
N THR A 122 5.38 5.42 3.72
CA THR A 122 6.80 5.78 3.70
C THR A 122 7.24 6.38 5.04
N GLU A 123 6.43 7.22 5.67
CA GLU A 123 6.71 7.78 7.00
C GLU A 123 6.76 6.69 8.08
N THR A 124 5.83 5.74 8.05
CA THR A 124 5.81 4.60 8.98
C THR A 124 7.01 3.68 8.75
N ALA A 125 7.32 3.38 7.49
CA ALA A 125 8.45 2.55 7.10
C ALA A 125 9.78 3.19 7.50
N LYS A 126 9.90 4.51 7.33
CA LYS A 126 11.11 5.27 7.69
C LYS A 126 11.51 5.06 9.15
N ALA A 127 10.56 5.16 10.08
CA ALA A 127 10.86 4.97 11.50
C ALA A 127 11.42 3.57 11.80
N VAL A 128 10.85 2.54 11.15
CA VAL A 128 11.29 1.14 11.31
C VAL A 128 12.65 0.91 10.64
N LEU A 129 12.88 1.47 9.46
CA LEU A 129 14.16 1.38 8.76
C LEU A 129 15.28 2.14 9.49
N ASP A 130 15.00 3.30 10.06
CA ASP A 130 15.94 4.07 10.88
C ASP A 130 16.32 3.28 12.16
N LYS A 131 15.35 2.63 12.80
CA LYS A 131 15.60 1.68 13.91
C LYS A 131 16.46 0.50 13.47
N ASN A 132 16.15 -0.13 12.34
CA ASN A 132 16.96 -1.22 11.79
C ASN A 132 18.41 -0.78 11.53
N LEU A 133 18.62 0.42 10.97
CA LEU A 133 19.96 0.98 10.75
C LEU A 133 20.71 1.21 12.06
N ALA A 134 20.04 1.71 13.10
CA ALA A 134 20.64 1.87 14.42
C ALA A 134 21.08 0.52 15.01
N THR A 135 20.22 -0.50 14.93
CA THR A 135 20.55 -1.87 15.36
C THR A 135 21.74 -2.44 14.59
N LEU A 136 21.78 -2.29 13.26
CA LEU A 136 22.92 -2.74 12.45
C LEU A 136 24.23 -2.06 12.84
N LYS A 137 24.21 -0.76 13.16
CA LYS A 137 25.40 -0.04 13.64
C LYS A 137 25.87 -0.60 14.99
N VAL A 138 24.95 -0.88 15.92
CA VAL A 138 25.28 -1.48 17.22
C VAL A 138 25.90 -2.87 17.04
N LEU A 139 25.28 -3.73 16.23
CA LEU A 139 25.79 -5.08 15.96
C LEU A 139 27.18 -5.04 15.31
N ASN A 140 27.40 -4.15 14.33
CA ASN A 140 28.71 -3.97 13.70
C ASN A 140 29.79 -3.54 14.72
N ASN A 141 29.43 -2.64 15.65
CA ASN A 141 30.35 -2.24 16.71
C ASN A 141 30.64 -3.37 17.70
N GLN A 142 29.65 -4.20 18.04
CA GLN A 142 29.85 -5.37 18.91
C GLN A 142 30.72 -6.43 18.24
N ILE A 143 30.57 -6.67 16.94
CA ILE A 143 31.44 -7.55 16.15
C ILE A 143 32.89 -7.06 16.21
N LYS A 144 33.12 -5.76 15.96
CA LYS A 144 34.47 -5.17 16.01
C LYS A 144 35.14 -5.26 17.38
N LYS A 145 34.34 -5.26 18.46
CA LYS A 145 34.82 -5.33 19.85
C LYS A 145 34.85 -6.76 20.42
N ASP A 146 34.44 -7.75 19.62
CA ASP A 146 34.26 -9.15 20.06
C ASP A 146 33.34 -9.31 21.29
N THR A 147 32.32 -8.45 21.40
CA THR A 147 31.34 -8.47 22.51
C THR A 147 29.95 -8.91 22.06
N LEU A 148 29.86 -9.60 20.92
CA LEU A 148 28.58 -9.91 20.29
C LEU A 148 27.85 -11.04 21.04
N ASN A 149 26.60 -10.79 21.45
CA ASN A 149 25.70 -11.88 21.82
C ASN A 149 25.11 -12.49 20.55
N LYS A 150 25.61 -13.66 20.13
CA LYS A 150 25.21 -14.32 18.87
C LYS A 150 23.71 -14.60 18.78
N LYS A 151 23.07 -15.04 19.88
CA LYS A 151 21.63 -15.37 19.89
C LYS A 151 20.77 -14.13 19.71
N GLN A 152 21.11 -13.04 20.40
CA GLN A 152 20.41 -11.77 20.23
C GLN A 152 20.64 -11.21 18.82
N ALA A 153 21.88 -11.24 18.33
CA ALA A 153 22.23 -10.78 16.98
C ALA A 153 21.44 -11.53 15.90
N GLN A 154 21.32 -12.86 15.99
CA GLN A 154 20.51 -13.64 15.05
C GLN A 154 19.03 -13.25 15.09
N THR A 155 18.49 -12.94 16.28
CA THR A 155 17.10 -12.51 16.44
C THR A 155 16.87 -11.13 15.82
N ASP A 156 17.76 -10.17 16.11
CA ASP A 156 17.70 -8.82 15.56
C ASP A 156 17.81 -8.83 14.04
N LEU A 157 18.76 -9.60 13.51
CA LEU A 157 18.96 -9.73 12.07
C LEU A 157 17.76 -10.40 11.37
N ALA A 158 17.16 -11.42 11.98
CA ALA A 158 15.95 -12.05 11.43
C ALA A 158 14.76 -11.08 11.39
N GLN A 159 14.62 -10.21 12.40
CA GLN A 159 13.60 -9.15 12.41
C GLN A 159 13.86 -8.12 11.30
N ILE A 160 15.10 -7.69 11.12
CA ILE A 160 15.50 -6.75 10.06
C ILE A 160 15.22 -7.35 8.68
N ASP A 161 15.58 -8.63 8.47
CA ASP A 161 15.34 -9.34 7.21
C ASP A 161 13.83 -9.44 6.89
N ALA A 162 13.01 -9.73 7.91
CA ALA A 162 11.56 -9.74 7.76
C ALA A 162 10.99 -8.35 7.41
N ASN A 163 11.50 -7.29 8.04
CA ASN A 163 11.11 -5.91 7.73
C ASN A 163 11.49 -5.50 6.29
N ILE A 164 12.71 -5.83 5.85
CA ILE A 164 13.17 -5.56 4.48
C ILE A 164 12.28 -6.29 3.47
N ALA A 165 12.01 -7.58 3.69
CA ALA A 165 11.17 -8.38 2.79
C ALA A 165 9.75 -7.81 2.70
N TYR A 166 9.14 -7.46 3.84
CA TYR A 166 7.81 -6.86 3.89
C TYR A 166 7.75 -5.54 3.12
N LEU A 167 8.71 -4.64 3.35
CA LEU A 167 8.73 -3.33 2.70
C LEU A 167 9.06 -3.42 1.20
N THR A 168 9.86 -4.41 0.80
CA THR A 168 10.16 -4.67 -0.62
C THR A 168 8.93 -5.13 -1.38
N ASP A 169 8.11 -6.02 -0.80
CA ASP A 169 6.81 -6.43 -1.36
C ASP A 169 5.86 -5.24 -1.56
N LYS A 170 5.78 -4.35 -0.56
CA LYS A 170 4.97 -3.13 -0.66
C LYS A 170 5.49 -2.16 -1.71
N LEU A 171 6.81 -1.97 -1.78
CA LEU A 171 7.42 -1.14 -2.83
C LEU A 171 7.08 -1.66 -4.23
N GLN A 172 7.14 -2.98 -4.46
CA GLN A 172 6.76 -3.58 -5.75
C GLN A 172 5.30 -3.29 -6.09
N SER A 173 4.41 -3.40 -5.09
CA SER A 173 2.99 -3.06 -5.27
C SER A 173 2.81 -1.59 -5.65
N MET A 174 3.51 -0.66 -4.99
CA MET A 174 3.46 0.78 -5.31
C MET A 174 3.98 1.08 -6.72
N LYS A 175 5.08 0.45 -7.14
CA LYS A 175 5.62 0.58 -8.50
C LYS A 175 4.65 0.07 -9.56
N LYS A 176 3.90 -1.00 -9.26
CA LYS A 176 2.83 -1.47 -10.16
C LYS A 176 1.75 -0.40 -10.34
N VAL A 177 1.30 0.23 -9.26
CA VAL A 177 0.31 1.32 -9.30
C VAL A 177 0.81 2.51 -10.11
N GLU A 178 2.07 2.89 -9.94
CA GLU A 178 2.71 3.93 -10.75
C GLU A 178 2.72 3.57 -12.24
N ASN A 179 3.13 2.35 -12.59
CA ASN A 179 3.12 1.87 -13.98
C ASN A 179 1.70 1.85 -14.57
N ASP A 180 0.72 1.49 -13.77
CA ASP A 180 -0.69 1.50 -14.16
C ASP A 180 -1.14 2.95 -14.47
N TRP A 181 -0.72 3.95 -13.70
CA TRP A 181 -0.97 5.38 -14.00
C TRP A 181 -0.23 5.88 -15.25
N ILE A 182 1.02 5.46 -15.46
CA ILE A 182 1.78 5.77 -16.68
C ILE A 182 1.05 5.22 -17.91
N SER A 183 0.53 3.99 -17.81
CA SER A 183 -0.26 3.37 -18.87
C SER A 183 -1.55 4.15 -19.16
N ILE A 184 -2.30 4.56 -18.13
CA ILE A 184 -3.49 5.42 -18.30
C ILE A 184 -3.13 6.71 -19.02
N SER A 185 -2.09 7.41 -18.55
CA SER A 185 -1.67 8.68 -19.15
C SER A 185 -1.33 8.51 -20.63
N SER A 186 -0.56 7.47 -20.97
CA SER A 186 -0.22 7.13 -22.35
C SER A 186 -1.46 6.84 -23.21
N GLN A 187 -2.44 6.09 -22.68
CA GLN A 187 -3.65 5.72 -23.42
C GLN A 187 -4.59 6.92 -23.66
N GLU A 188 -4.73 7.80 -22.68
CA GLU A 188 -5.48 9.05 -22.83
C GLU A 188 -4.77 10.01 -23.80
N GLN A 189 -3.44 10.12 -23.72
CA GLN A 189 -2.65 10.92 -24.66
C GLN A 189 -2.82 10.43 -26.10
N GLN A 190 -2.77 9.11 -26.32
CA GLN A 190 -3.03 8.50 -27.63
C GLN A 190 -4.46 8.76 -28.15
N SER A 191 -5.40 8.99 -27.23
CA SER A 191 -6.79 9.35 -27.54
C SER A 191 -6.98 10.86 -27.78
N GLY A 192 -5.89 11.64 -27.84
CA GLY A 192 -5.91 13.08 -28.11
C GLY A 192 -6.11 13.95 -26.87
N VAL A 193 -6.11 13.37 -25.66
CA VAL A 193 -6.34 14.10 -24.40
C VAL A 193 -5.03 14.74 -23.91
N ARG A 194 -5.10 15.98 -23.41
CA ARG A 194 -3.94 16.69 -22.83
C ARG A 194 -3.68 16.25 -21.40
N VAL A 195 -2.69 15.37 -21.21
CA VAL A 195 -2.40 14.71 -19.92
C VAL A 195 -1.33 15.38 -19.04
N SER A 196 -0.80 16.55 -19.43
CA SER A 196 0.32 17.20 -18.71
C SER A 196 0.15 17.35 -17.19
N LYS A 197 -1.07 17.65 -16.71
CA LYS A 197 -1.38 17.73 -15.28
C LYS A 197 -1.34 16.36 -14.60
N LEU A 198 -1.84 15.32 -15.27
CA LEU A 198 -1.76 13.95 -14.78
C LEU A 198 -0.30 13.48 -14.70
N ASP A 199 0.51 13.76 -15.71
CA ASP A 199 1.94 13.43 -15.72
C ASP A 199 2.71 14.11 -14.57
N GLN A 200 2.33 15.36 -14.23
CA GLN A 200 2.91 16.04 -13.07
C GLN A 200 2.59 15.30 -11.76
N GLN A 201 1.37 14.77 -11.61
CA GLN A 201 1.00 13.98 -10.44
C GLN A 201 1.69 12.60 -10.42
N ILE A 202 1.85 11.96 -11.58
CA ILE A 202 2.61 10.71 -11.71
C ILE A 202 4.05 10.92 -11.23
N ASN A 203 4.68 12.02 -11.64
CA ASN A 203 6.01 12.37 -11.17
C ASN A 203 6.08 12.66 -9.67
N GLN A 204 5.01 13.15 -9.05
CA GLN A 204 4.94 13.32 -7.60
C GLN A 204 4.85 11.97 -6.89
N LEU A 205 4.01 11.06 -7.38
CA LEU A 205 3.93 9.68 -6.90
C LEU A 205 5.29 8.97 -7.00
N HIS A 206 5.95 9.07 -8.16
CA HIS A 206 7.29 8.52 -8.41
C HIS A 206 8.31 8.96 -7.34
N LYS A 207 8.35 10.27 -7.04
CA LYS A 207 9.26 10.82 -6.03
C LYS A 207 9.04 10.21 -4.65
N GLN A 208 7.79 9.99 -4.25
CA GLN A 208 7.47 9.38 -2.96
C GLN A 208 7.90 7.90 -2.92
N ILE A 209 7.64 7.15 -3.99
CA ILE A 209 8.09 5.76 -4.13
C ILE A 209 9.62 5.66 -4.04
N ALA A 210 10.33 6.56 -4.71
CA ALA A 210 11.79 6.59 -4.72
C ALA A 210 12.39 6.87 -3.33
N VAL A 211 11.72 7.65 -2.47
CA VAL A 211 12.16 7.87 -1.08
C VAL A 211 12.18 6.55 -0.31
N LEU A 212 11.11 5.77 -0.38
CA LEU A 212 11.04 4.47 0.29
C LEU A 212 12.06 3.48 -0.29
N GLU A 213 12.18 3.41 -1.62
CA GLU A 213 13.15 2.54 -2.30
C GLU A 213 14.61 2.80 -1.85
N ASN A 214 15.00 4.06 -1.77
CA ASN A 214 16.34 4.45 -1.34
C ASN A 214 16.61 4.02 0.11
N GLN A 215 15.62 4.17 1.00
CA GLN A 215 15.76 3.75 2.40
C GLN A 215 15.89 2.23 2.52
N ILE A 216 15.05 1.47 1.81
CA ILE A 216 15.13 0.00 1.79
C ILE A 216 16.51 -0.44 1.30
N THR A 217 17.00 0.16 0.21
CA THR A 217 18.31 -0.15 -0.38
C THR A 217 19.45 0.14 0.60
N LEU A 218 19.39 1.26 1.31
CA LEU A 218 20.38 1.61 2.33
C LEU A 218 20.43 0.57 3.45
N VAL A 219 19.28 0.17 3.99
CA VAL A 219 19.22 -0.84 5.07
C VAL A 219 19.69 -2.19 4.58
N THR A 220 19.26 -2.63 3.39
CA THR A 220 19.70 -3.90 2.78
C THR A 220 21.22 -3.94 2.59
N LYS A 221 21.83 -2.84 2.13
CA LYS A 221 23.28 -2.72 1.97
C LYS A 221 24.02 -2.81 3.31
N GLN A 222 23.52 -2.18 4.37
CA GLN A 222 24.12 -2.27 5.70
C GLN A 222 23.94 -3.66 6.31
N ARG A 223 22.77 -4.27 6.10
CA ARG A 223 22.44 -5.61 6.59
C ARG A 223 23.35 -6.68 6.00
N SER A 224 23.68 -6.60 4.71
CA SER A 224 24.57 -7.56 4.04
C SER A 224 26.04 -7.45 4.48
N ALA A 225 26.44 -6.28 5.01
CA ALA A 225 27.77 -6.07 5.57
C ALA A 225 27.94 -6.70 6.97
N VAL A 226 26.86 -6.93 7.71
CA VAL A 226 26.89 -7.55 9.04
C VAL A 226 26.84 -9.07 8.92
N LYS A 227 27.95 -9.73 9.24
CA LYS A 227 28.06 -11.20 9.27
C LYS A 227 28.24 -11.69 10.70
N VAL A 228 27.41 -12.65 11.09
CA VAL A 228 27.51 -13.35 12.38
C VAL A 228 27.95 -14.78 12.06
N SER A 229 29.23 -15.07 12.29
CA SER A 229 29.84 -16.40 12.22
C SER A 229 29.93 -17.03 13.61
#